data_AF-A0A8T3WY37-F1
#
_entry.id   AF-A0A8T3WY37-F1
#
_cell.length_a   1.000
_cell.length_b   1.000
_cell.length_c   1.000
_cell.angle_alpha   90.00
_cell.angle_beta   90.00
_cell.angle_gamma   90.00
#
_symmetry.space_group_name_H-M   'P 1'
#
loop_
_entity.id
_entity.type
_entity.pdbx_description
1 polymer ?
#
loop_
_entity_poly.entity_id
_entity_poly.type
_entity_poly.pdbx_seq_one_letter_code
_entity_poly.pdbx_strand_id
1 'polypeptide(L)' 'MVKVVVNNSQYKITIPKELAEAKGWKKSTRLRFIETPDGSIILKEMHKE' A
#
# COMPACT_ATOMS: atom_id res chain seq x y z
N MET A 1 9.24 8.91 -2.47
CA MET A 1 8.47 9.74 -1.51
C MET A 1 7.02 9.25 -1.53
N VAL A 2 6.44 8.86 -0.39
CA VAL A 2 5.06 8.34 -0.30
C VAL A 2 4.09 9.51 -0.16
N LYS A 3 3.05 9.58 -1.00
CA LYS A 3 2.07 10.67 -0.98
C LYS A 3 0.69 10.14 -0.64
N VAL A 4 0.08 10.69 0.41
CA VAL A 4 -1.34 10.46 0.72
C VAL A 4 -2.16 11.43 -0.13
N VAL A 5 -3.11 10.92 -0.90
CA VAL A 5 -4.01 11.69 -1.76
C VAL A 5 -5.44 11.32 -1.41
N VAL A 6 -6.28 12.31 -1.12
CA VAL A 6 -7.71 12.10 -0.92
C VAL A 6 -8.41 12.13 -2.28
N ASN A 7 -9.18 11.10 -2.60
CA ASN A 7 -9.97 11.06 -3.83
C ASN A 7 -11.33 10.43 -3.52
N ASN A 8 -12.40 11.21 -3.71
CA ASN A 8 -13.80 10.78 -3.52
C ASN A 8 -14.06 10.15 -2.13
N SER A 9 -13.68 10.86 -1.06
CA SER A 9 -13.75 10.41 0.35
C SER A 9 -12.95 9.16 0.69
N GLN A 10 -12.13 8.65 -0.24
CA GLN A 10 -11.21 7.54 -0.01
C GLN A 10 -9.77 8.05 0.05
N TYR A 11 -9.07 7.72 1.13
CA TYR A 11 -7.64 7.97 1.28
C TYR A 11 -6.87 6.98 0.41
N LYS A 12 -6.05 7.49 -0.51
CA LYS A 12 -5.18 6.70 -1.39
C LYS A 12 -3.73 6.97 -1.01
N ILE A 13 -2.94 5.92 -0.84
CA ILE A 13 -1.50 6.01 -0.63
C ILE A 13 -0.83 5.72 -1.97
N THR A 14 -0.11 6.70 -2.49
CA THR A 14 0.65 6.55 -3.73
C THR A 14 1.97 5.88 -3.40
N ILE A 15 2.12 4.64 -3.86
CA ILE A 15 3.36 3.88 -3.74
C ILE A 15 4.23 4.20 -4.97
N PRO A 16 5.49 4.62 -4.78
CA PRO A 16 6.43 4.84 -5.87
C PRO A 16 6.58 3.59 -6.76
N LYS A 17 6.70 3.79 -8.07
CA LYS A 17 6.82 2.72 -9.07
C LYS A 17 7.97 1.76 -8.75
N GLU A 18 9.12 2.31 -8.36
CA GLU A 18 10.34 1.55 -8.03
C GLU A 18 10.12 0.58 -6.85
N LEU A 19 9.37 0.99 -5.83
CA LEU A 19 9.05 0.13 -4.68
C LEU A 19 8.06 -0.96 -5.05
N ALA A 20 7.04 -0.62 -5.85
CA ALA A 20 6.10 -1.60 -6.35
C ALA A 20 6.79 -2.65 -7.25
N GLU A 21 7.72 -2.23 -8.12
CA GLU A 21 8.50 -3.14 -8.96
C GLU A 21 9.46 -4.01 -8.14
N ALA A 22 10.18 -3.44 -7.18
CA ALA A 22 11.08 -4.20 -6.29
C ALA A 22 10.34 -5.23 -5.42
N LYS A 23 9.08 -4.98 -5.08
CA LYS A 23 8.21 -5.92 -4.34
C LYS A 23 7.37 -6.83 -5.25
N GLY A 24 7.38 -6.63 -6.57
CA GLY A 24 6.56 -7.39 -7.51
C GLY A 24 5.06 -7.07 -7.47
N TRP A 25 4.66 -5.95 -6.87
CA TRP A 25 3.27 -5.53 -6.77
C TRP A 25 2.72 -5.11 -8.12
N LYS A 26 1.62 -5.73 -8.52
CA LYS A 26 0.87 -5.43 -9.75
C LYS A 26 -0.44 -4.74 -9.39
N LYS A 27 -1.14 -4.18 -10.39
CA LYS A 27 -2.45 -3.52 -10.21
C LYS A 27 -3.51 -4.42 -9.54
N SER A 28 -3.35 -5.75 -9.61
CA SER A 28 -4.25 -6.73 -8.98
C SER A 28 -3.78 -7.21 -7.60
N THR A 29 -2.58 -6.80 -7.17
CA THR A 29 -2.03 -7.20 -5.87
C THR A 29 -2.86 -6.57 -4.77
N ARG A 30 -3.46 -7.41 -3.93
CA ARG A 30 -4.20 -6.98 -2.75
C ARG A 30 -3.23 -6.80 -1.61
N LEU A 31 -3.16 -5.58 -1.08
CA LEU A 31 -2.34 -5.27 0.10
C LEU A 31 -3.27 -5.08 1.29
N ARG A 32 -2.88 -5.64 2.43
CA ARG A 32 -3.48 -5.39 3.73
C ARG A 32 -2.64 -4.36 4.46
N PHE A 33 -3.32 -3.34 4.97
CA PHE A 33 -2.74 -2.34 5.86
C PHE A 33 -2.82 -2.88 7.29
N ILE A 34 -1.69 -2.92 7.97
CA ILE A 34 -1.58 -3.32 9.38
C ILE A 34 -0.98 -2.13 10.13
N GLU A 35 -1.77 -1.53 11.00
CA GLU A 35 -1.30 -0.48 11.90
C GLU A 35 -0.54 -1.12 13.07
N THR A 36 0.65 -0.61 13.37
CA THR A 36 1.41 -0.98 14.57
C THR A 36 1.08 -0.03 15.71
N PRO A 37 1.26 -0.44 16.97
CA PRO A 37 1.01 0.43 18.13
C PRO A 37 1.89 1.69 18.18
N ASP A 38 2.96 1.73 17.37
CA ASP A 38 3.84 2.90 17.19
C ASP A 38 3.26 3.92 16.18
N GLY A 39 2.09 3.64 15.59
CA GLY A 39 1.48 4.48 14.54
C GLY A 39 2.08 4.29 13.16
N SER A 40 2.94 3.28 12.97
CA SER A 40 3.48 2.92 11.66
C SER A 40 2.51 2.00 10.90
N ILE A 41 2.46 2.13 9.58
CA ILE A 41 1.59 1.33 8.72
C ILE A 41 2.43 0.34 7.92
N ILE A 42 2.20 -0.95 8.11
CA ILE A 42 2.84 -2.04 7.38
C ILE A 42 1.92 -2.51 6.26
N LEU A 43 2.44 -2.48 5.03
CA LEU A 43 1.78 -3.06 3.85
C LEU A 43 2.18 -4.53 3.72
N LYS A 44 1.21 -5.44 3.87
CA LYS A 44 1.42 -6.89 3.71
C LYS A 44 0.63 -7.42 2.52
N GLU A 45 1.27 -8.16 1.64
CA GLU A 45 0.60 -8.81 0.51
C GLU A 45 -0.39 -9.87 0.99
N MET A 46 -1.61 -9.83 0.46
CA MET A 46 -2.56 -10.93 0.58
C MET A 46 -2.56 -11.70 -0.74
N HIS A 47 -1.95 -12.88 -0.73
CA HIS A 47 -2.26 -13.88 -1.74
C HIS A 47 -3.68 -14.40 -1.47
N LYS A 48 -4.56 -14.32 -2.47
CA LYS A 48 -5.72 -15.20 -2.49
C LYS A 48 -5.19 -16.59 -2.83
N GLU A 49 -5.27 -17.50 -1.88
CA GLU A 49 -5.26 -18.94 -2.14
C GLU A 49 -6.42 -19.31 -3.08
#